data_AF-A0A957RV64-F1
#
_entry.id   AF-A0A957RV64-F1
#
_cell.length_a   1.000
_cell.length_b   1.000
_cell.length_c   1.000
_cell.angle_alpha   90.00
_cell.angle_beta   90.00
_cell.angle_gamma   90.00
#
_symmetry.space_group_name_H-M   'P 1'
#
loop_
_entity.id
_entity.type
_entity.pdbx_description
1 polymer ?
#
loop_
_entity_poly.entity_id
_entity_poly.type
_entity_poly.pdbx_seq_one_letter_code
_entity_poly.pdbx_strand_id
1 'polypeptide(L)'
;QADFAQLDSRFRLPEVVWGALPHYHDYGFAVFKLKAGARNVHPIAFTFPTRDSTTLFFPTTHIHHGEVTAKAEFDHVLYWQAAVPMSPDSAPFNYWRIEVSERPIARHVDLDRAAGVLVPNLSLRRISIYGPYPNQDIVLIPQNLDES
;
A
#
# COMPACT_ATOMS: atom_id res chain seq x y z
N GLN A 1 -23.03 2.61 -10.36
CA GLN A 1 -22.80 1.76 -11.54
C GLN A 1 -21.30 1.83 -11.83
N ALA A 2 -20.63 0.68 -11.76
CA ALA A 2 -19.22 0.55 -11.39
C ALA A 2 -18.22 1.03 -12.47
N ASP A 3 -17.26 1.86 -12.08
CA ASP A 3 -16.22 2.42 -12.94
C ASP A 3 -15.42 1.34 -13.70
N PHE A 4 -15.29 0.16 -13.09
CA PHE A 4 -14.64 -1.02 -13.70
C PHE A 4 -15.34 -1.57 -14.94
N ALA A 5 -16.66 -1.38 -15.07
CA ALA A 5 -17.40 -1.79 -16.27
C ALA A 5 -17.14 -0.89 -17.48
N GLN A 6 -16.41 0.22 -17.30
CA GLN A 6 -15.98 1.10 -18.38
C GLN A 6 -14.60 0.71 -18.95
N LEU A 7 -13.86 -0.18 -18.27
CA LEU A 7 -12.57 -0.67 -18.75
C LEU A 7 -12.70 -1.47 -20.04
N ASP A 8 -11.76 -1.29 -20.97
CA ASP A 8 -11.54 -2.24 -22.05
C ASP A 8 -11.38 -3.66 -21.47
N SER A 9 -12.01 -4.65 -22.09
CA SER A 9 -12.07 -6.02 -21.57
C SER A 9 -10.69 -6.63 -21.31
N ARG A 10 -9.64 -6.18 -22.01
CA ARG A 10 -8.25 -6.61 -21.80
C ARG A 10 -7.67 -6.16 -20.45
N PHE A 11 -8.24 -5.12 -19.85
CA PHE A 11 -7.80 -4.57 -18.55
C PHE A 11 -8.83 -4.80 -17.45
N ARG A 12 -9.96 -5.43 -17.78
CA ARG A 12 -11.01 -5.72 -16.83
C ARG A 12 -10.78 -7.08 -16.18
N LEU A 13 -10.85 -7.12 -14.86
CA LEU A 13 -10.90 -8.40 -14.15
C LEU A 13 -12.26 -9.09 -14.42
N PRO A 14 -12.31 -10.44 -14.52
CA PRO A 14 -13.57 -11.17 -14.65
C PRO A 14 -14.54 -10.87 -13.52
N GLU A 15 -15.85 -10.93 -13.79
CA GLU A 15 -16.89 -10.62 -12.78
C GLU A 15 -16.79 -11.50 -11.52
N VAL A 16 -16.38 -12.77 -11.70
CA VAL A 16 -16.15 -13.70 -10.59
C VAL A 16 -15.06 -13.20 -9.62
N VAL A 17 -14.05 -12.47 -10.11
CA VAL A 17 -13.01 -11.85 -9.29
C VAL A 17 -13.58 -10.70 -8.48
N TRP A 18 -14.40 -9.85 -9.09
CA TRP A 18 -15.09 -8.77 -8.39
C TRP A 18 -16.02 -9.30 -7.30
N GLY A 19 -16.70 -10.43 -7.55
CA GLY A 19 -17.49 -11.12 -6.54
C GLY A 19 -16.68 -11.59 -5.32
N ALA A 20 -15.40 -11.92 -5.50
CA ALA A 20 -14.48 -12.27 -4.42
C ALA A 20 -13.90 -11.04 -3.69
N LEU A 21 -14.11 -9.82 -4.22
CA LEU A 21 -13.54 -8.57 -3.74
C LEU A 21 -14.62 -7.51 -3.44
N PRO A 22 -15.66 -7.83 -2.65
CA PRO A 22 -16.79 -6.94 -2.44
C PRO A 22 -16.39 -5.61 -1.78
N HIS A 23 -15.29 -5.58 -1.04
CA HIS A 23 -14.80 -4.35 -0.40
C HIS A 23 -14.21 -3.33 -1.39
N TYR A 24 -13.90 -3.73 -2.63
CA TYR A 24 -13.39 -2.85 -3.69
C TYR A 24 -14.49 -2.19 -4.53
N HIS A 25 -15.78 -2.41 -4.22
CA HIS A 25 -16.90 -1.99 -5.08
C HIS A 25 -16.98 -0.48 -5.36
N ASP A 26 -16.41 0.36 -4.49
CA ASP A 26 -16.38 1.81 -4.59
C ASP A 26 -14.95 2.38 -4.76
N TYR A 27 -13.97 1.54 -5.08
CA TYR A 27 -12.59 1.95 -5.34
C TYR A 27 -12.42 2.39 -6.80
N GLY A 28 -11.53 3.37 -7.02
CA GLY A 28 -11.01 3.71 -8.34
C GLY A 28 -9.77 2.88 -8.67
N PHE A 29 -9.30 2.95 -9.91
CA PHE A 29 -8.08 2.26 -10.33
C PHE A 29 -7.26 3.13 -11.29
N ALA A 30 -5.97 2.84 -11.39
CA ALA A 30 -5.09 3.42 -12.39
C ALA A 30 -4.30 2.30 -13.06
N VAL A 31 -4.31 2.25 -14.40
CA VAL A 31 -3.61 1.22 -15.18
C VAL A 31 -2.36 1.82 -15.81
N PHE A 32 -1.20 1.26 -15.48
CA PHE A 32 0.08 1.65 -16.08
C PHE A 32 0.50 0.60 -17.10
N LYS A 33 0.40 0.96 -18.38
CA LYS A 33 0.96 0.14 -19.44
C LYS A 33 2.42 0.51 -19.65
N LEU A 34 3.32 -0.36 -19.20
CA LEU A 34 4.74 -0.23 -19.49
C LEU A 34 5.04 -0.65 -20.94
N LYS A 35 6.05 -0.02 -21.55
CA LYS A 35 6.51 -0.38 -22.89
C LYS A 35 7.11 -1.78 -22.86
N ALA A 36 6.73 -2.64 -23.81
CA ALA A 36 7.29 -3.98 -23.93
C ALA A 36 8.83 -3.92 -24.02
N GLY A 37 9.51 -4.74 -23.22
CA GLY A 37 10.98 -4.78 -23.15
C GLY A 37 11.63 -3.63 -22.36
N ALA A 38 10.85 -2.72 -21.75
CA ALA A 38 11.39 -1.72 -20.84
C ALA A 38 11.94 -2.42 -19.59
N ARG A 39 13.26 -2.36 -19.41
CA ARG A 39 13.95 -2.91 -18.23
C ARG A 39 14.12 -1.88 -17.11
N ASN A 40 14.08 -0.60 -17.47
CA ASN A 40 14.17 0.51 -16.53
C ASN A 40 12.80 1.18 -16.45
N VAL A 41 12.07 0.89 -15.38
CA VAL A 41 10.80 1.54 -15.05
C VAL A 41 11.12 2.60 -14.02
N HIS A 42 10.84 3.87 -14.34
CA HIS A 42 10.94 4.92 -13.33
C HIS A 42 9.93 4.66 -12.22
N PRO A 43 10.27 4.92 -10.94
CA PRO A 43 9.31 4.84 -9.85
C PRO A 43 8.04 5.60 -10.21
N ILE A 44 6.91 4.92 -10.10
CA ILE A 44 5.61 5.48 -10.41
C ILE A 44 5.02 5.98 -9.08
N ALA A 45 4.66 7.26 -9.03
CA ALA A 45 4.03 7.88 -7.88
C ALA A 45 2.71 8.54 -8.30
N PHE A 46 1.69 8.41 -7.45
CA PHE A 46 0.42 9.13 -7.58
C PHE A 46 0.00 9.73 -6.26
N THR A 47 -0.79 10.79 -6.35
CA THR A 47 -1.44 11.41 -5.21
C THR A 47 -2.93 11.48 -5.49
N PHE A 48 -3.72 11.02 -4.54
CA PHE A 48 -5.17 11.09 -4.57
C PHE A 48 -5.65 11.67 -3.24
N PRO A 49 -6.84 12.31 -3.20
CA PRO A 49 -7.48 12.64 -1.93
C PRO A 49 -7.62 11.37 -1.07
N THR A 50 -7.25 11.45 0.20
CA THR A 50 -7.43 10.31 1.10
C THR A 50 -8.92 10.09 1.38
N ARG A 51 -9.37 8.83 1.35
CA ARG A 51 -10.74 8.46 1.73
C ARG A 51 -10.97 8.64 3.23
N ASP A 52 -9.99 8.20 4.02
CA ASP A 52 -9.98 8.27 5.48
C ASP A 52 -8.62 8.84 5.91
N SER A 53 -8.65 9.98 6.60
CA SER A 53 -7.42 10.66 7.06
C SER A 53 -6.86 10.07 8.36
N THR A 54 -7.55 9.11 8.97
CA THR A 54 -7.14 8.51 10.25
C THR A 54 -6.30 7.24 10.07
N THR A 55 -6.42 6.57 8.93
CA THR A 55 -5.73 5.31 8.63
C THR A 55 -4.74 5.46 7.47
N LEU A 56 -3.78 4.55 7.37
CA LEU A 56 -2.91 4.43 6.21
C LEU A 56 -3.15 3.08 5.54
N PHE A 57 -3.59 3.12 4.27
CA PHE A 57 -3.93 1.95 3.48
C PHE A 57 -2.80 1.59 2.50
N PHE A 58 -2.36 0.34 2.55
CA PHE A 58 -1.48 -0.25 1.55
C PHE A 58 -2.26 -1.30 0.72
N PRO A 59 -2.42 -1.08 -0.60
CA PRO A 59 -3.05 -2.07 -1.47
C PRO A 59 -2.09 -3.24 -1.70
N THR A 60 -2.27 -4.31 -0.96
CA THR A 60 -1.39 -5.49 -0.96
C THR A 60 -2.11 -6.79 -1.27
N THR A 61 -3.41 -6.74 -1.57
CA THR A 61 -4.14 -7.87 -2.12
C THR A 61 -3.59 -8.26 -3.49
N HIS A 62 -3.23 -9.52 -3.66
CA HIS A 62 -2.73 -10.09 -4.89
C HIS A 62 -3.85 -10.76 -5.66
N ILE A 63 -3.89 -10.51 -6.97
CA ILE A 63 -4.78 -11.17 -7.91
C ILE A 63 -3.92 -11.72 -9.04
N HIS A 64 -3.90 -13.03 -9.19
CA HIS A 64 -3.13 -13.70 -10.24
C HIS A 64 -4.02 -14.67 -10.99
N HIS A 65 -3.87 -14.72 -12.31
CA HIS A 65 -4.63 -15.62 -13.19
C HIS A 65 -6.16 -15.51 -13.07
N GLY A 66 -6.67 -14.35 -12.62
CA GLY A 66 -8.11 -14.17 -12.40
C GLY A 66 -8.64 -14.89 -11.16
N GLU A 67 -7.78 -15.14 -10.18
CA GLU A 67 -8.16 -15.75 -8.90
C GLU A 67 -7.66 -14.90 -7.72
N VAL A 68 -8.45 -14.90 -6.66
CA VAL A 68 -8.10 -14.33 -5.36
C VAL A 68 -7.91 -15.50 -4.41
N THR A 69 -6.65 -15.91 -4.21
CA THR A 69 -6.32 -17.00 -3.31
C THR A 69 -6.43 -16.55 -1.86
N ALA A 70 -6.73 -17.46 -0.93
CA ALA A 70 -6.83 -17.13 0.51
C ALA A 70 -5.49 -16.69 1.12
N LYS A 71 -4.37 -17.15 0.54
CA LYS A 71 -3.02 -16.73 0.88
C LYS A 71 -2.27 -16.28 -0.36
N ALA A 72 -1.34 -15.34 -0.18
CA ALA A 72 -0.44 -14.88 -1.23
C ALA A 72 1.00 -14.86 -0.71
N GLU A 73 1.96 -14.97 -1.62
CA GLU A 73 3.37 -14.72 -1.32
C GLU A 73 3.62 -13.22 -1.34
N PHE A 74 4.08 -12.68 -0.21
CA PHE A 74 4.46 -11.28 -0.09
C PHE A 74 5.96 -11.15 -0.26
N ASP A 75 6.39 -10.08 -0.95
CA ASP A 75 7.78 -9.66 -1.11
C ASP A 75 7.81 -8.13 -1.14
N HIS A 76 7.35 -7.53 -0.04
CA HIS A 76 7.05 -6.10 0.02
C HIS A 76 7.85 -5.43 1.13
N VAL A 77 8.30 -4.19 0.87
CA VAL A 77 8.75 -3.28 1.92
C VAL A 77 7.86 -2.04 1.90
N LEU A 78 7.10 -1.87 2.97
CA LEU A 78 6.16 -0.77 3.12
C LEU A 78 6.84 0.36 3.87
N TYR A 79 6.78 1.58 3.34
CA TYR A 79 7.40 2.76 3.93
C TYR A 79 6.34 3.83 4.22
N TRP A 80 6.46 4.51 5.36
CA TRP A 80 5.57 5.63 5.69
C TRP A 80 6.19 6.64 6.68
N GLN A 81 5.58 7.82 6.76
CA GLN A 81 5.82 8.81 7.80
C GLN A 81 4.51 9.07 8.54
N ALA A 82 4.56 9.16 9.87
CA ALA A 82 3.41 9.49 10.70
C ALA A 82 3.86 10.26 11.94
N ALA A 83 3.05 11.24 12.35
CA ALA A 83 3.29 12.02 13.56
C ALA A 83 3.04 11.20 14.84
N VAL A 84 2.13 10.22 14.75
CA VAL A 84 1.81 9.27 15.83
C VAL A 84 2.30 7.86 15.45
N PRO A 85 2.62 7.00 16.42
CA PRO A 85 2.84 5.59 16.14
C PRO A 85 1.61 4.98 15.46
N MET A 86 1.85 4.09 14.49
CA MET A 86 0.79 3.34 13.81
C MET A 86 1.21 1.88 13.74
N SER A 87 0.25 0.97 13.84
CA SER A 87 0.47 -0.48 13.74
C SER A 87 -0.58 -1.11 12.82
N PRO A 88 -0.28 -2.28 12.20
CA PRO A 88 -1.28 -3.02 11.44
C PRO A 88 -2.50 -3.36 12.30
N ASP A 89 -3.69 -3.26 11.71
CA ASP A 89 -4.99 -3.41 12.39
C ASP A 89 -5.37 -4.85 12.76
N SER A 90 -4.68 -5.84 12.20
CA SER A 90 -5.12 -7.23 12.25
C SER A 90 -3.96 -8.22 12.40
N ALA A 91 -4.23 -9.35 13.03
CA ALA A 91 -3.31 -10.49 13.07
C ALA A 91 -3.30 -11.23 11.72
N PRO A 92 -2.15 -11.80 11.28
CA PRO A 92 -0.88 -11.87 12.01
C PRO A 92 0.01 -10.61 11.85
N PHE A 93 -0.47 -9.57 11.16
CA PHE A 93 0.35 -8.43 10.75
C PHE A 93 0.72 -7.50 11.90
N ASN A 94 -0.14 -7.41 12.91
CA ASN A 94 0.08 -6.60 14.10
C ASN A 94 1.35 -6.98 14.92
N TYR A 95 1.93 -8.17 14.68
CA TYR A 95 3.19 -8.60 15.29
C TYR A 95 4.45 -8.23 14.50
N TRP A 96 4.31 -7.62 13.32
CA TRP A 96 5.46 -7.26 12.51
C TRP A 96 6.30 -6.16 13.17
N ARG A 97 7.61 -6.34 13.09
CA ARG A 97 8.57 -5.38 13.60
C ARG A 97 8.55 -4.14 12.72
N ILE A 98 8.20 -3.01 13.33
CA ILE A 98 8.33 -1.69 12.72
C ILE A 98 9.75 -1.19 12.96
N GLU A 99 10.46 -0.91 11.89
CA GLU A 99 11.75 -0.23 11.94
C GLU A 99 11.53 1.27 11.75
N VAL A 100 12.31 2.09 12.47
CA VAL A 100 12.22 3.55 12.45
C VAL A 100 13.61 4.12 12.22
N SER A 101 13.73 5.13 11.36
CA SER A 101 15.00 5.84 11.17
C SER A 101 15.44 6.53 12.47
N GLU A 102 16.73 6.43 12.81
CA GLU A 102 17.32 6.97 14.03
C GLU A 102 17.21 8.49 14.15
N ARG A 103 17.08 9.20 13.02
CA ARG A 103 16.91 10.64 12.93
C ARG A 103 15.75 10.99 11.99
N PRO A 104 15.25 12.25 12.02
CA PRO A 104 14.30 12.74 11.03
C PRO A 104 14.80 12.55 9.61
N ILE A 105 13.89 12.32 8.66
CA ILE A 105 14.24 11.94 7.28
C ILE A 105 15.13 12.98 6.58
N ALA A 106 15.00 14.27 6.93
CA ALA A 106 15.84 15.36 6.44
C ALA A 106 17.35 15.17 6.67
N ARG A 107 17.75 14.27 7.57
CA ARG A 107 19.16 13.93 7.84
C ARG A 107 19.70 12.81 6.96
N HIS A 108 18.84 12.14 6.20
CA HIS A 108 19.18 10.94 5.43
C HIS A 108 18.99 11.11 3.92
N VAL A 109 18.16 12.07 3.49
CA VAL A 109 17.79 12.25 2.08
C VAL A 109 17.95 13.70 1.63
N ASP A 110 18.10 13.87 0.32
CA ASP A 110 18.03 15.15 -0.35
C ASP A 110 16.56 15.58 -0.51
N LEU A 111 16.14 16.59 0.26
CA LEU A 111 14.76 17.06 0.28
C LEU A 111 14.37 17.84 -0.98
N ASP A 112 15.34 18.49 -1.64
CA ASP A 112 15.09 19.21 -2.89
C ASP A 112 14.71 18.20 -3.98
N ARG A 113 15.40 17.05 -4.01
CA ARG A 113 15.04 15.93 -4.88
C ARG A 113 13.75 15.22 -4.49
N ALA A 114 13.36 15.25 -3.22
CA ALA A 114 12.11 14.67 -2.74
C ALA A 114 10.87 15.50 -3.13
N ALA A 115 11.05 16.73 -3.62
CA ALA A 115 9.99 17.56 -4.20
C ALA A 115 8.72 17.68 -3.34
N GLY A 116 8.88 17.76 -2.01
CA GLY A 116 7.77 17.93 -1.07
C GLY A 116 6.99 16.66 -0.70
N VAL A 117 7.38 15.49 -1.22
CA VAL A 117 6.74 14.20 -0.88
C VAL A 117 6.99 13.78 0.57
N LEU A 118 8.15 14.19 1.12
CA LEU A 118 8.57 13.82 2.47
C LEU A 118 8.35 14.97 3.46
N VAL A 119 7.91 14.63 4.67
CA VAL A 119 7.81 15.57 5.79
C VAL A 119 9.17 15.63 6.49
N PRO A 120 9.91 16.75 6.44
CA PRO A 120 11.33 16.79 6.84
C PRO A 120 11.61 16.36 8.29
N ASN A 121 10.72 16.76 9.20
CA ASN A 121 10.91 16.60 10.64
C ASN A 121 10.39 15.26 11.19
N LEU A 122 9.79 14.40 10.35
CA LEU A 122 9.34 13.08 10.74
C LEU A 122 10.39 12.02 10.39
N SER A 123 10.54 11.01 11.23
CA SER A 123 11.28 9.79 10.88
C SER A 123 10.54 8.99 9.82
N LEU A 124 11.30 8.22 9.04
CA LEU A 124 10.74 7.23 8.13
C LEU A 124 10.58 5.91 8.88
N ARG A 125 9.44 5.27 8.68
CA ARG A 125 9.11 3.95 9.23
C ARG A 125 9.03 2.94 8.11
N ARG A 126 9.35 1.68 8.41
CA ARG A 126 9.12 0.57 7.48
C ARG A 126 8.72 -0.73 8.16
N ILE A 127 8.06 -1.58 7.39
CA ILE A 127 7.89 -3.02 7.65
C ILE A 127 8.33 -3.75 6.38
N SER A 128 9.08 -4.83 6.56
CA SER A 128 9.42 -5.76 5.48
C SER A 128 8.63 -7.05 5.64
N ILE A 129 7.98 -7.50 4.57
CA ILE A 129 7.02 -8.59 4.55
C ILE A 129 7.46 -9.60 3.51
N TYR A 130 7.79 -10.82 3.97
CA TYR A 130 8.28 -11.89 3.12
C TYR A 130 7.59 -13.21 3.45
N GLY A 131 7.03 -13.86 2.43
CA GLY A 131 6.46 -15.21 2.53
C GLY A 131 4.93 -15.27 2.48
N PRO A 132 4.35 -16.45 2.78
CA PRO A 132 2.93 -16.71 2.61
C PRO A 132 2.08 -16.17 3.76
N TYR A 133 1.18 -15.24 3.44
CA TYR A 133 0.26 -14.60 4.39
C TYR A 133 -1.18 -14.59 3.89
N PRO A 134 -2.18 -14.33 4.76
CA PRO A 134 -3.54 -14.03 4.31
C PRO A 134 -3.52 -12.97 3.21
N ASN A 135 -4.22 -13.24 2.11
CA ASN A 135 -4.25 -12.35 0.96
C ASN A 135 -5.25 -11.22 1.23
N GLN A 136 -4.79 -10.19 1.92
CA GLN A 136 -5.60 -9.03 2.28
C GLN A 136 -4.73 -7.78 2.26
N ASP A 137 -5.39 -6.63 2.16
CA ASP A 137 -4.72 -5.34 2.28
C ASP A 137 -4.24 -5.07 3.70
N ILE A 138 -3.22 -4.22 3.82
CA ILE A 138 -2.66 -3.83 5.10
C ILE A 138 -3.12 -2.42 5.42
N VAL A 139 -3.79 -2.28 6.55
CA VAL A 139 -4.22 -1.00 7.11
C VAL A 139 -3.43 -0.73 8.38
N LEU A 140 -2.78 0.43 8.44
CA LEU A 140 -2.19 0.91 9.68
C LEU A 140 -3.16 1.84 10.38
N ILE A 141 -3.33 1.62 11.69
CA ILE A 141 -4.16 2.45 12.57
C ILE A 141 -3.29 3.16 13.61
N PRO A 142 -3.64 4.40 14.01
CA PRO A 142 -2.97 5.11 15.10
C PRO A 142 -3.00 4.30 16.39
N GLN A 143 -1.90 4.32 17.13
CA GLN A 143 -1.83 3.74 18.47
C GLN A 143 -2.01 4.84 19.51
N ASN A 144 -2.85 4.59 20.51
CA ASN A 144 -2.98 5.49 21.65
C ASN A 144 -1.70 5.45 22.48
N LEU A 145 -1.24 6.62 22.94
CA LEU A 145 -0.02 6.73 23.76
C LEU A 145 -0.23 6.28 25.22
N ASP A 146 -1.47 5.91 25.60
CA ASP A 146 -1.87 5.68 26.99
C ASP A 146 -1.76 4.21 27.47
N GLU A 147 -1.22 3.31 26.64
CA GLU A 147 -0.99 1.90 27.03
C GLU A 147 0.49 1.50 26.96
N SER A 148 1.35 2.24 27.67
CA SER A 148 2.73 1.81 27.97
C SER A 148 3.00 1.80 29.48
#